data_AF-A0A5S6Q576-F1
#
_entry.id   AF-A0A5S6Q576-F1
#
_cell.length_a   1.000
_cell.length_b   1.000
_cell.length_c   1.000
_cell.angle_alpha   90.00
_cell.angle_beta   90.00
_cell.angle_gamma   90.00
#
_symmetry.space_group_name_H-M   'P 1'
#
loop_
_entity.id
_entity.type
_entity.pdbx_description
1 polymer ?
#
loop_
_entity_poly.entity_id
_entity_poly.type
_entity_poly.pdbx_seq_one_letter_code
_entity_poly.pdbx_strand_id
1 'polypeptide(L)' 'MGNNTVKRRIDEMDNNVEDALCSSIRTTQFSLQIDESCLPGIEALLLAYVRFIKDEKLVHKLLFAKELERKFRLRI' A
#
# COMPACT_ATOMS: atom_id res chain seq x y z
N MET A 1 -30.00 0.67 9.87
CA MET A 1 -29.35 -0.33 8.99
C MET A 1 -28.95 0.39 7.71
N GLY A 2 -27.66 0.63 7.44
CA GLY A 2 -27.26 1.43 6.28
C GLY A 2 -25.74 1.57 6.09
N ASN A 3 -24.98 1.62 7.18
CA ASN A 3 -23.51 1.74 7.11
C ASN A 3 -22.80 0.40 6.85
N ASN A 4 -23.48 -0.70 7.16
CA ASN A 4 -22.95 -2.08 7.09
C ASN A 4 -22.74 -2.52 5.63
N THR A 5 -23.62 -2.10 4.72
CA THR A 5 -23.62 -2.55 3.32
C THR A 5 -22.59 -1.81 2.47
N VAL A 6 -22.28 -0.55 2.81
CA VAL A 6 -21.22 0.20 2.12
C VAL A 6 -19.86 -0.34 2.54
N LYS A 7 -19.62 -0.47 3.85
CA LYS A 7 -18.36 -1.02 4.36
C LYS A 7 -18.09 -2.43 3.82
N ARG A 8 -19.09 -3.32 3.87
CA ARG A 8 -18.96 -4.68 3.32
C ARG A 8 -18.57 -4.70 1.85
N ARG A 9 -19.16 -3.83 1.02
CA ARG A 9 -18.82 -3.75 -0.42
C ARG A 9 -17.41 -3.21 -0.65
N ILE A 10 -16.95 -2.27 0.17
CA ILE A 10 -15.57 -1.78 0.12
C ILE A 10 -14.60 -2.92 0.48
N ASP A 11 -14.85 -3.61 1.59
CA ASP A 11 -14.01 -4.72 2.04
C ASP A 11 -14.00 -5.86 0.99
N GLU A 12 -15.15 -6.21 0.40
CA GLU A 12 -15.23 -7.21 -0.69
C GLU A 12 -14.45 -6.80 -1.93
N MET A 13 -14.54 -5.52 -2.34
CA MET A 13 -13.78 -5.01 -3.48
C MET A 13 -12.27 -4.97 -3.21
N ASP A 14 -11.88 -4.63 -1.99
CA ASP A 14 -10.47 -4.59 -1.57
C ASP A 14 -9.85 -5.98 -1.61
N ASN A 15 -10.50 -6.97 -0.98
CA ASN A 15 -10.08 -8.37 -1.01
C ASN A 15 -9.90 -8.89 -2.46
N ASN A 16 -10.85 -8.57 -3.35
CA ASN A 16 -10.75 -8.98 -4.76
C ASN A 16 -9.54 -8.37 -5.47
N VAL A 17 -9.18 -7.13 -5.16
CA VAL A 17 -8.00 -6.45 -5.72
C VAL A 17 -6.72 -7.04 -5.15
N GLU A 18 -6.68 -7.31 -3.84
CA GLU A 18 -5.55 -7.96 -3.18
C GLU A 18 -5.28 -9.35 -3.74
N ASP A 19 -6.32 -10.18 -3.91
CA ASP A 19 -6.19 -11.52 -4.46
C ASP A 19 -5.69 -11.52 -5.91
N ALA A 20 -6.18 -10.59 -6.73
CA ALA A 20 -5.73 -10.42 -8.10
C ALA A 20 -4.26 -9.95 -8.18
N LEU A 21 -3.86 -9.04 -7.28
CA LEU A 21 -2.48 -8.58 -7.17
C LEU A 21 -1.57 -9.72 -6.73
N CYS A 22 -1.92 -10.39 -5.64
CA CYS A 22 -1.20 -11.54 -5.08
C CYS A 22 -1.02 -12.65 -6.11
N SER A 23 -2.05 -12.96 -6.89
CA SER A 23 -1.97 -13.96 -7.96
C SER A 23 -1.01 -13.55 -9.07
N SER A 24 -0.96 -12.26 -9.41
CA SER A 24 -0.03 -11.74 -10.42
C SER A 24 1.42 -11.78 -9.92
N ILE A 25 1.70 -11.27 -8.72
CA ILE A 25 3.07 -11.17 -8.18
C ILE A 25 3.68 -12.54 -7.86
N ARG A 26 2.86 -13.56 -7.55
CA ARG A 26 3.34 -14.93 -7.32
C ARG A 26 3.92 -15.58 -8.59
N THR A 27 3.47 -15.14 -9.76
CA THR A 27 3.85 -15.73 -11.05
C THR A 27 4.81 -14.87 -11.87
N THR A 28 5.11 -13.65 -11.40
CA THR A 28 5.96 -12.71 -12.13
C THR A 28 7.16 -12.30 -11.28
N GLN A 29 8.29 -12.01 -11.92
CA GLN A 29 9.34 -11.26 -11.24
C GLN A 29 8.83 -9.87 -10.89
N PHE A 30 9.09 -9.45 -9.65
CA PHE A 30 8.71 -8.15 -9.15
C PHE A 30 9.87 -7.52 -8.39
N SER A 31 9.83 -6.20 -8.26
CA SER A 31 10.66 -5.45 -7.33
C SER A 31 9.79 -4.70 -6.33
N LEU A 32 10.34 -4.49 -5.15
CA LEU A 32 9.73 -3.66 -4.12
C LEU A 32 10.48 -2.32 -4.08
N GLN A 33 9.76 -1.21 -4.21
CA GLN A 33 10.30 0.11 -3.90
C GLN A 33 9.79 0.53 -2.52
N ILE A 34 10.72 0.88 -1.64
CA ILE A 34 10.42 1.50 -0.35
C ILE A 34 10.85 2.97 -0.46
N ASP A 35 9.99 3.86 0.03
CA ASP A 35 10.21 5.31 -0.01
C ASP A 35 9.79 5.96 1.32
N GLU A 36 10.39 7.11 1.64
CA GLU A 36 10.04 7.92 2.80
C GLU A 36 9.49 9.26 2.32
N SER A 37 8.29 9.62 2.80
CA SER A 37 7.66 10.89 2.48
C SER A 37 7.33 11.67 3.75
N CYS A 38 7.38 13.00 3.68
CA CYS A 38 6.98 13.88 4.76
C CYS A 38 5.73 14.64 4.32
N LEU A 39 4.65 14.57 5.11
CA LEU A 39 3.40 15.30 4.86
C LEU A 39 3.15 16.30 5.99
N PRO A 40 2.48 17.44 5.75
CA PRO A 40 2.09 18.34 6.84
C PRO A 40 1.29 17.58 7.91
N GLY A 41 1.82 17.49 9.13
CA GLY A 41 1.20 16.76 10.24
C GLY A 41 1.60 15.28 10.38
N ILE A 42 2.37 14.72 9.44
CA ILE A 42 2.96 13.37 9.55
C ILE A 42 4.48 13.52 9.43
N GLU A 43 5.19 13.22 10.51
CA GLU A 43 6.63 13.44 10.59
C GLU A 43 7.43 12.62 9.57
N ALA A 44 7.01 11.38 9.34
CA ALA A 44 7.57 10.50 8.32
C ALA A 44 6.54 9.42 7.95
N LEU A 45 6.42 9.14 6.64
CA LEU A 45 5.52 8.15 6.08
C LEU A 45 6.35 7.16 5.27
N LEU A 46 6.34 5.88 5.69
CA LEU A 46 6.94 4.79 4.95
C LEU A 46 5.96 4.31 3.88
N LEU A 47 6.37 4.42 2.63
CA LEU A 47 5.61 3.97 1.47
C LEU A 47 6.29 2.72 0.90
N ALA A 48 5.49 1.69 0.62
CA ALA A 48 5.97 0.49 -0.06
C ALA A 48 5.16 0.26 -1.33
N TYR A 49 5.86 0.09 -2.44
CA TYR A 49 5.27 -0.15 -3.74
C TYR A 49 5.80 -1.43 -4.35
N VAL A 50 4.92 -2.19 -5.01
CA VAL A 50 5.32 -3.32 -5.85
C VAL A 50 5.36 -2.90 -7.31
N ARG A 51 6.40 -3.35 -8.02
CA ARG A 51 6.60 -3.13 -9.45
C ARG A 51 6.80 -4.45 -10.15
N PHE A 52 6.04 -4.69 -11.20
CA PHE A 52 6.15 -5.90 -12.01
C PHE A 52 5.68 -5.62 -13.44
N ILE A 53 6.10 -6.48 -14.37
CA ILE A 53 5.61 -6.39 -15.75
C ILE A 53 4.37 -7.28 -15.88
N LYS A 54 3.28 -6.71 -16.39
CA LYS A 54 2.04 -7.43 -16.73
C LYS A 54 1.56 -6.94 -18.09
N ASP A 55 1.29 -7.88 -19.00
CA ASP A 55 0.84 -7.57 -20.37
C ASP A 55 1.75 -6.54 -21.05
N GLU A 56 3.08 -6.74 -20.93
CA GLU A 56 4.15 -5.86 -21.45
C GLU A 56 4.18 -4.44 -20.85
N LYS A 57 3.37 -4.17 -19.82
CA LYS A 57 3.31 -2.88 -19.13
C LYS A 57 3.92 -2.97 -17.75
N LEU A 58 4.68 -1.94 -17.38
CA LEU A 58 5.12 -1.75 -16.00
C LEU A 58 3.92 -1.38 -15.14
N VAL A 59 3.56 -2.27 -14.24
CA VAL A 59 2.56 -2.01 -13.20
C VAL A 59 3.28 -1.53 -11.96
N HIS A 60 2.78 -0.44 -11.38
CA HIS A 60 3.26 0.12 -10.12
C HIS A 60 2.07 0.29 -9.18
N LYS A 61 2.08 -0.42 -8.04
CA LYS A 61 0.99 -0.38 -7.06
C LYS A 61 1.52 -0.11 -5.66
N LEU A 62 0.88 0.81 -4.96
CA LEU A 62 1.11 1.04 -3.53
C LEU A 62 0.57 -0.17 -2.75
N LEU A 63 1.41 -0.77 -1.91
CA LEU A 63 1.03 -1.85 -0.99
C LEU A 63 0.56 -1.27 0.34
N PHE A 64 1.36 -0.39 0.94
CA PHE A 64 0.98 0.29 2.17
C PHE A 64 1.64 1.65 2.29
N ALA A 65 0.99 2.50 3.07
CA ALA A 65 1.52 3.75 3.60
C ALA A 65 1.39 3.68 5.11
N LYS A 66 2.52 3.75 5.82
CA LYS A 66 2.56 3.63 7.28
C LYS A 66 3.28 4.82 7.88
N GLU A 67 2.60 5.53 8.77
CA GLU A 67 3.23 6.57 9.57
C GLU A 67 4.32 5.97 10.46
N LEU A 68 5.50 6.58 10.44
CA LEU A 68 6.61 6.23 11.29
C LEU A 68 6.58 7.11 12.53
N GLU A 69 6.21 6.52 13.67
CA GLU A 69 6.32 7.19 14.95
C GLU A 69 7.80 7.36 15.32
N ARG A 70 8.33 8.58 15.28
CA ARG A 70 9.65 8.87 15.83
C ARG A 70 9.57 8.92 17.35
N LYS A 71 9.93 7.82 18.02
CA LYS A 71 9.99 7.73 19.51
C LYS A 71 11.17 8.48 20.16
N PHE A 72 11.75 9.47 19.50
CA PHE A 72 12.84 10.26 20.07
C PHE A 72 12.53 11.75 20.00
N ARG A 73 11.75 12.24 20.98
CA ARG A 73 11.89 13.63 21.42
C ARG A 73 13.26 13.74 22.11
N LEU A 74 14.30 14.10 21.37
CA LEU A 74 15.46 14.71 22.01
C LEU A 74 14.98 16.01 22.67
N ARG A 75 14.85 15.99 24.00
CA ARG A 75 14.85 17.21 24.80
C ARG A 75 16.28 17.72 24.77
N ILE A 76 16.52 18.70 23.92
CA ILE A 76 17.65 19.62 24.05
C ILE A 76 17.27 20.66 25.10
#